data_AF-A0A6A6MSX3-F1
#
_entry.id   AF-A0A6A6MSX3-F1
#
_cell.length_a   1.000
_cell.length_b   1.000
_cell.length_c   1.000
_cell.angle_alpha   90.00
_cell.angle_beta   90.00
_cell.angle_gamma   90.00
#
_symmetry.space_group_name_H-M   'P 1'
#
loop_
_entity.id
_entity.type
_entity.pdbx_description
1 polymer ?
#
loop_
_entity_poly.entity_id
_entity_poly.type
_entity_poly.pdbx_seq_one_letter_code
_entity_poly.pdbx_strand_id
1 'polypeptide(L)'
;MDMALKHLFLSLFVLAQPFISLSNSITVQDKQNPDRESLISFKAVLKNPHLLSSWNQSAHHCNWVGVACQQGRVTSLTLPDMLLDGPIPHSLFSVASLTILDLSSNLFFGDIPLQISSLKSLKQLCLGDNQLSGEIPSQISELTQLKTLKLGPNSFTGKIPPELGKLTQLHTLDLSGNALVGTVPSQLGELTRLQFLDLGSNLLSGSFPATLFDNLPSLTSLDISNNSFSGEIPPEIGNLKNLTDLYIGINSFSGHLPPEIGYLSRLENFFSPSCSITGPLPEEISNLKSLSKLDLSNNPLKCSIPKSIGKLQNLSILNLVYSELNGSIPAELGNCKNLKTLMLSFNSLSGSLPEELSELPLLTFSAEKNQLSGPLPSWLGRWNQMESLLLSSNGFRGKYRLKLGIVRH
;
A
#
# COMPACT_ATOMS: atom_id res chain seq x y z
N MET A 1 30.31 66.69 64.69
CA MET A 1 30.83 65.65 65.60
C MET A 1 31.08 64.42 64.73
N ASP A 2 32.17 64.45 63.97
CA ASP A 2 33.45 63.81 64.33
C ASP A 2 33.26 62.30 64.45
N MET A 3 33.84 61.45 63.59
CA MET A 3 35.27 61.44 63.27
C MET A 3 35.52 60.68 61.97
N ALA A 4 36.42 61.21 61.16
CA ALA A 4 36.88 60.67 59.89
C ALA A 4 38.07 59.70 60.04
N LEU A 5 38.30 58.95 58.97
CA LEU A 5 39.59 58.48 58.43
C LEU A 5 40.32 57.30 59.09
N LYS A 6 40.41 56.20 58.32
CA LYS A 6 41.70 55.56 57.99
C LYS A 6 41.65 54.89 56.60
N HIS A 7 42.44 55.46 55.68
CA HIS A 7 43.02 54.95 54.44
C HIS A 7 43.55 53.48 54.56
N LEU A 8 43.84 52.68 53.52
CA LEU A 8 43.66 52.57 52.05
C LEU A 8 44.41 51.25 51.67
N PHE A 9 43.98 50.55 50.61
CA PHE A 9 44.66 49.43 49.89
C PHE A 9 44.83 48.04 50.57
N LEU A 10 44.17 46.99 50.05
CA LEU A 10 44.80 45.98 49.15
C LEU A 10 43.81 44.85 48.74
N SER A 11 43.90 44.47 47.45
CA SER A 11 43.52 43.18 46.82
C SER A 11 42.05 42.69 46.84
N LEU A 12 41.41 42.82 45.68
CA LEU A 12 40.36 41.92 45.19
C LEU A 12 40.91 40.49 45.07
N PHE A 13 40.46 39.57 45.92
CA PHE A 13 40.51 38.12 45.63
C PHE A 13 39.14 37.71 45.07
N VAL A 14 38.99 37.77 43.75
CA VAL A 14 37.93 37.03 43.05
C VAL A 14 38.37 35.56 43.08
N LEU A 15 37.69 34.76 43.89
CA LEU A 15 37.77 33.31 43.78
C LEU A 15 37.22 32.94 42.39
N ALA A 16 38.12 32.65 41.46
CA ALA A 16 37.79 31.94 40.24
C ALA A 16 37.26 30.55 40.64
N GLN A 17 35.94 30.44 40.77
CA GLN A 17 35.28 29.14 40.66
C GLN A 17 35.62 28.61 39.26
N PRO A 18 36.15 27.38 39.13
CA PRO A 18 36.32 26.81 37.81
C PRO A 18 34.91 26.68 37.22
N PHE A 19 34.65 27.38 36.12
CA PHE A 19 33.58 27.00 35.21
C PHE A 19 33.90 25.57 34.76
N ILE A 20 33.38 24.58 35.49
CA ILE A 20 33.23 23.24 34.93
C ILE A 20 32.24 23.43 33.79
N SER A 21 32.78 23.47 32.58
CA SER A 21 32.03 23.63 31.34
C SER A 21 30.91 22.58 31.31
N LEU A 22 29.65 23.00 31.26
CA LEU A 22 28.51 22.09 31.04
C LEU A 22 28.69 21.19 29.80
N SER A 23 29.53 21.60 28.84
CA SER A 23 29.88 20.80 27.67
C SER A 23 30.66 19.52 28.00
N ASN A 24 31.50 19.53 29.04
CA ASN A 24 32.31 18.35 29.41
C ASN A 24 31.52 17.32 30.23
N SER A 25 30.52 17.75 31.02
CA SER A 25 29.66 16.83 31.76
C SER A 25 28.63 16.13 30.86
N ILE A 26 28.06 16.85 29.89
CA ILE A 26 27.14 16.27 28.88
C ILE A 26 27.87 15.23 28.01
N THR A 27 29.10 15.51 27.58
CA THR A 27 29.89 14.58 26.74
C THR A 27 30.38 13.33 27.50
N VAL A 28 30.58 13.41 28.82
CA VAL A 28 30.92 12.24 29.64
C VAL A 28 29.69 11.38 29.96
N GLN A 29 28.53 11.99 30.24
CA GLN A 29 27.27 11.26 30.46
C GLN A 29 26.76 10.59 29.18
N ASP A 30 26.91 11.25 28.02
CA ASP A 30 26.59 10.68 26.71
C ASP A 30 27.41 9.41 26.43
N LYS A 31 28.72 9.42 26.73
CA LYS A 31 29.62 8.27 26.52
C LYS A 31 29.24 7.03 27.34
N GLN A 32 28.51 7.19 28.43
CA GLN A 32 28.01 6.10 29.28
C GLN A 32 26.55 5.71 28.98
N ASN A 33 25.94 6.33 27.97
CA ASN A 33 24.54 6.05 27.63
C ASN A 33 24.41 4.66 26.96
N PRO A 34 23.57 3.76 27.49
CA PRO A 34 23.44 2.41 26.95
C PRO A 34 22.87 2.40 25.52
N ASP A 35 21.99 3.35 25.17
CA ASP A 35 21.43 3.42 23.82
C ASP A 35 22.52 3.80 22.81
N ARG A 36 23.43 4.69 23.20
CA ARG A 36 24.59 5.07 22.39
C ARG A 36 25.50 3.87 22.12
N GLU A 37 25.81 3.07 23.15
CA GLU A 37 26.60 1.85 23.00
C GLU A 37 25.93 0.84 22.07
N SER A 38 24.62 0.64 22.23
CA SER A 38 23.81 -0.19 21.33
C SER A 38 23.90 0.27 19.88
N LEU A 39 23.78 1.57 19.62
CA LEU A 39 23.86 2.12 18.26
C LEU A 39 25.29 2.04 17.66
N ILE A 40 26.35 2.21 18.46
CA ILE A 40 27.72 1.95 17.98
C ILE A 40 27.92 0.48 17.64
N SER A 41 27.39 -0.43 18.47
CA SER A 41 27.41 -1.87 18.19
C SER A 41 26.61 -2.21 16.93
N PHE A 42 25.45 -1.57 16.72
CA PHE A 42 24.67 -1.69 15.49
C PHE A 42 25.52 -1.34 14.26
N LYS A 43 26.17 -0.17 14.29
CA LYS A 43 27.04 0.28 13.19
C LYS A 43 28.18 -0.69 12.91
N ALA A 44 28.78 -1.27 13.95
CA ALA A 44 29.94 -2.16 13.79
C ALA A 44 29.64 -3.48 13.06
N VAL A 45 28.37 -3.90 13.01
CA VAL A 45 27.94 -5.15 12.33
C VAL A 45 27.66 -4.94 10.84
N LEU A 46 27.40 -3.71 10.40
CA LEU A 46 27.15 -3.39 9.00
C LEU A 46 28.41 -3.64 8.15
N LYS A 47 28.22 -4.07 6.91
CA LYS A 47 29.31 -4.21 5.93
C LYS A 47 29.83 -2.86 5.44
N ASN A 48 28.98 -1.83 5.48
CA ASN A 48 29.27 -0.47 5.01
C ASN A 48 29.05 0.59 6.11
N PRO A 49 29.74 0.47 7.27
CA PRO A 49 29.52 1.33 8.44
C PRO A 49 29.86 2.81 8.17
N HIS A 50 30.64 3.09 7.12
CA HIS A 50 31.03 4.43 6.72
C HIS A 50 29.85 5.31 6.29
N LEU A 51 28.73 4.71 5.85
CA LEU A 51 27.50 5.42 5.51
C LEU A 51 26.84 6.09 6.74
N LEU A 52 27.14 5.60 7.94
CA LEU A 52 26.75 6.21 9.22
C LEU A 52 27.90 7.02 9.83
N SER A 53 28.57 7.86 9.04
CA SER A 53 29.77 8.62 9.48
C SER A 53 29.52 9.55 10.68
N SER A 54 28.29 10.08 10.82
CA SER A 54 27.89 10.92 11.96
C SER A 54 27.84 10.15 13.29
N TRP A 55 27.72 8.83 13.26
CA TRP A 55 27.70 7.98 14.45
C TRP A 55 29.13 7.76 14.95
N ASN A 56 29.65 8.74 15.69
CA ASN A 56 31.05 8.78 16.12
C ASN A 56 31.20 9.31 17.56
N GLN A 57 32.42 9.36 18.06
CA GLN A 57 32.71 9.78 19.44
C GLN A 57 32.64 11.28 19.67
N SER A 58 32.60 12.08 18.60
CA SER A 58 32.70 13.54 18.65
C SER A 58 31.33 14.23 18.76
N ALA A 59 30.25 13.52 18.45
CA ALA A 59 28.88 14.04 18.51
C ALA A 59 28.01 13.22 19.49
N HIS A 60 27.16 13.93 20.24
CA HIS A 60 26.11 13.35 21.08
C HIS A 60 25.16 12.48 20.24
N HIS A 61 24.77 11.30 20.72
CA HIS A 61 24.05 10.31 19.87
C HIS A 61 22.71 10.79 19.35
N CYS A 62 22.03 11.64 20.11
CA CYS A 62 20.78 12.27 19.69
C CYS A 62 20.89 13.23 18.49
N ASN A 63 22.11 13.56 18.06
CA ASN A 63 22.37 14.36 16.86
C ASN A 63 22.83 13.51 15.67
N TRP A 64 22.89 12.19 15.83
CA TRP A 64 23.28 11.29 14.76
C TRP A 64 22.20 11.19 13.69
N VAL A 65 22.61 10.95 12.45
CA VAL A 65 21.67 10.76 11.34
C VAL A 65 20.66 9.67 11.69
N GLY A 66 19.37 9.96 11.50
CA GLY A 66 18.27 9.03 11.76
C GLY A 66 17.94 8.77 13.22
N VAL A 67 18.63 9.39 14.19
CA VAL A 67 18.38 9.16 15.63
C VAL A 67 17.59 10.33 16.21
N ALA A 68 16.45 10.04 16.86
CA ALA A 68 15.73 11.01 17.67
C ALA A 68 15.61 10.53 19.12
N CYS A 69 15.76 11.45 20.06
CA CYS A 69 15.74 11.17 21.49
C CYS A 69 14.64 11.93 22.22
N GLN A 70 14.20 11.34 23.34
CA GLN A 70 13.44 12.02 24.37
C GLN A 70 14.18 11.86 25.70
N GLN A 71 14.48 12.98 26.37
CA GLN A 71 15.22 12.98 27.65
C GLN A 71 16.53 12.16 27.59
N GLY A 72 17.25 12.23 26.46
CA GLY A 72 18.52 11.54 26.25
C GLY A 72 18.40 10.04 25.91
N ARG A 73 17.19 9.48 25.87
CA ARG A 73 16.92 8.09 25.43
C ARG A 73 16.45 8.06 23.98
N VAL A 74 16.93 7.09 23.21
CA VAL A 74 16.57 6.95 21.79
C VAL A 74 15.13 6.44 21.69
N THR A 75 14.30 7.20 20.95
CA THR A 75 12.86 6.92 20.78
C THR A 75 12.48 6.68 19.32
N SER A 76 13.30 7.15 18.39
CA SER A 76 13.15 6.89 16.96
C SER A 76 14.51 6.55 16.36
N LEU A 77 14.53 5.48 15.57
CA LEU A 77 15.62 5.17 14.64
C LEU A 77 15.03 5.06 13.24
N THR A 78 15.39 6.00 12.36
CA THR A 78 14.83 6.14 11.01
C THR A 78 15.97 6.29 10.01
N LEU A 79 16.29 5.21 9.30
CA LEU A 79 17.39 5.11 8.35
C LEU A 79 16.93 4.57 6.97
N PRO A 80 15.84 5.09 6.36
CA PRO A 80 15.37 4.59 5.08
C PRO A 80 16.29 5.01 3.92
N ASP A 81 16.39 4.19 2.88
CA ASP A 81 17.10 4.52 1.63
C ASP A 81 18.55 4.95 1.85
N MET A 82 19.28 4.19 2.67
CA MET A 82 20.66 4.49 3.05
C MET A 82 21.66 3.48 2.48
N LEU A 83 21.20 2.50 1.69
CA LEU A 83 22.00 1.39 1.16
C LEU A 83 22.72 0.56 2.24
N LEU A 84 22.25 0.56 3.49
CA LEU A 84 22.89 -0.18 4.59
C LEU A 84 22.82 -1.68 4.32
N ASP A 85 23.96 -2.36 4.39
CA ASP A 85 24.11 -3.79 4.10
C ASP A 85 24.60 -4.52 5.36
N GLY A 86 23.87 -5.55 5.77
CA GLY A 86 24.17 -6.36 6.94
C GLY A 86 22.94 -7.08 7.47
N PRO A 87 23.09 -7.96 8.47
CA PRO A 87 21.94 -8.44 9.23
C PRO A 87 21.39 -7.34 10.15
N ILE A 88 20.13 -7.46 10.59
CA ILE A 88 19.61 -6.59 11.66
C ILE A 88 20.40 -6.84 12.95
N PRO A 89 21.16 -5.87 13.49
CA PRO A 89 22.03 -6.10 14.63
C PRO A 89 21.25 -6.36 15.92
N HIS A 90 21.60 -7.43 16.66
CA HIS A 90 20.94 -7.79 17.91
C HIS A 90 20.99 -6.71 19.00
N SER A 91 22.02 -5.85 18.99
CA SER A 91 22.18 -4.74 19.93
C SER A 91 21.05 -3.71 19.88
N LEU A 92 20.33 -3.63 18.75
CA LEU A 92 19.17 -2.76 18.57
C LEU A 92 18.05 -3.08 19.55
N PHE A 93 17.89 -4.36 19.91
CA PHE A 93 16.80 -4.81 20.79
C PHE A 93 17.01 -4.45 22.26
N SER A 94 18.17 -3.90 22.63
CA SER A 94 18.44 -3.34 23.96
C SER A 94 17.90 -1.92 24.14
N VAL A 95 17.52 -1.23 23.05
CA VAL A 95 17.00 0.15 23.07
C VAL A 95 15.49 0.15 23.36
N ALA A 96 15.12 -0.23 24.59
CA ALA A 96 13.73 -0.49 24.99
C ALA A 96 12.77 0.74 24.89
N SER A 97 13.32 1.95 24.79
CA SER A 97 12.56 3.19 24.60
C SER A 97 12.14 3.46 23.15
N LEU A 98 12.57 2.62 22.18
CA LEU A 98 12.17 2.78 20.77
C LEU A 98 10.65 2.72 20.62
N THR A 99 10.12 3.74 19.96
CA THR A 99 8.72 3.85 19.55
C THR A 99 8.58 3.76 18.03
N ILE A 100 9.61 4.14 17.29
CA ILE A 100 9.68 4.06 15.83
C ILE A 100 11.00 3.40 15.46
N LEU A 101 10.91 2.32 14.67
CA LEU A 101 12.04 1.70 14.01
C LEU A 101 11.72 1.60 12.51
N ASP A 102 12.48 2.34 11.71
CA ASP A 102 12.36 2.34 10.26
C ASP A 102 13.74 2.11 9.62
N LEU A 103 13.89 0.92 9.03
CA LEU A 103 15.08 0.48 8.30
C LEU A 103 14.71 0.14 6.83
N SER A 104 13.60 0.69 6.33
CA SER A 104 13.08 0.34 5.01
C SER A 104 14.02 0.75 3.86
N SER A 105 13.87 0.12 2.69
CA SER A 105 14.64 0.46 1.49
C SER A 105 16.16 0.39 1.70
N ASN A 106 16.64 -0.74 2.21
CA ASN A 106 18.07 -0.99 2.44
C ASN A 106 18.45 -2.39 1.91
N LEU A 107 19.61 -2.89 2.30
CA LEU A 107 20.13 -4.21 1.93
C LEU A 107 20.22 -5.12 3.17
N PHE A 108 19.32 -4.96 4.15
CA PHE A 108 19.31 -5.83 5.32
C PHE A 108 18.89 -7.25 4.93
N PHE A 109 19.61 -8.26 5.43
CA PHE A 109 19.37 -9.67 5.09
C PHE A 109 19.33 -10.57 6.32
N GLY A 110 18.92 -11.83 6.13
CA GLY A 110 18.73 -12.80 7.20
C GLY A 110 17.39 -12.62 7.92
N ASP A 111 17.21 -13.36 9.01
CA ASP A 111 15.92 -13.43 9.69
C ASP A 111 15.69 -12.25 10.64
N ILE A 112 14.42 -11.93 10.94
CA ILE A 112 14.09 -11.01 12.04
C ILE A 112 14.39 -11.73 13.36
N PRO A 113 15.30 -11.20 14.21
CA PRO A 113 15.62 -11.84 15.47
C PRO A 113 14.45 -11.85 16.45
N LEU A 114 14.25 -12.97 17.17
CA LEU A 114 13.15 -13.14 18.12
C LEU A 114 13.14 -12.11 19.25
N GLN A 115 14.32 -11.53 19.57
CA GLN A 115 14.48 -10.47 20.57
C GLN A 115 13.77 -9.17 20.18
N ILE A 116 13.24 -9.04 18.95
CA ILE A 116 12.37 -7.93 18.55
C ILE A 116 11.23 -7.70 19.55
N SER A 117 10.74 -8.75 20.21
CA SER A 117 9.70 -8.66 21.24
C SER A 117 10.12 -7.85 22.47
N SER A 118 11.40 -7.57 22.67
CA SER A 118 11.91 -6.75 23.77
C SER A 118 11.55 -5.27 23.63
N LEU A 119 11.23 -4.81 22.41
CA LEU A 119 10.90 -3.41 22.11
C LEU A 119 9.44 -3.08 22.46
N LYS A 120 9.02 -3.29 23.71
CA LYS A 120 7.61 -3.19 24.16
C LYS A 120 6.94 -1.81 23.94
N SER A 121 7.74 -0.77 23.73
CA SER A 121 7.27 0.60 23.45
C SER A 121 7.02 0.87 21.96
N LEU A 122 7.34 -0.09 21.08
CA LEU A 122 7.32 0.10 19.64
C LEU A 122 5.90 0.29 19.11
N LYS A 123 5.72 1.35 18.33
CA LYS A 123 4.46 1.74 17.68
C LYS A 123 4.55 1.62 16.17
N GLN A 124 5.74 1.74 15.60
CA GLN A 124 5.98 1.60 14.17
C GLN A 124 7.22 0.75 13.93
N LEU A 125 7.04 -0.31 13.14
CA LEU A 125 8.11 -1.18 12.65
C LEU A 125 8.03 -1.22 11.11
N CYS A 126 9.00 -0.60 10.46
CA CYS A 126 9.14 -0.59 9.00
C CYS A 126 10.45 -1.27 8.60
N LEU A 127 10.34 -2.42 7.96
CA LEU A 127 11.45 -3.23 7.45
C LEU A 127 11.28 -3.58 5.96
N GLY A 128 10.29 -3.00 5.29
CA GLY A 128 10.00 -3.21 3.86
C GLY A 128 11.15 -2.81 2.94
N ASP A 129 11.14 -3.30 1.71
CA ASP A 129 12.17 -3.07 0.69
C ASP A 129 13.57 -3.46 1.18
N ASN A 130 13.72 -4.70 1.64
CA ASN A 130 15.00 -5.28 2.06
C ASN A 130 15.19 -6.70 1.49
N GLN A 131 16.19 -7.43 1.98
CA GLN A 131 16.49 -8.82 1.62
C GLN A 131 16.30 -9.78 2.82
N LEU A 132 15.43 -9.41 3.77
CA LEU A 132 15.17 -10.21 4.97
C LEU A 132 14.48 -11.53 4.58
N SER A 133 14.79 -12.59 5.31
CA SER A 133 14.39 -13.96 5.00
C SER A 133 13.81 -14.68 6.22
N GLY A 134 13.59 -15.99 6.09
CA GLY A 134 13.06 -16.83 7.16
C GLY A 134 11.56 -16.66 7.35
N GLU A 135 11.03 -17.19 8.45
CA GLU A 135 9.63 -17.01 8.81
C GLU A 135 9.42 -15.68 9.55
N ILE A 136 8.22 -15.11 9.44
CA ILE A 136 7.83 -13.96 10.29
C ILE A 136 7.71 -14.47 11.74
N PRO A 137 8.52 -13.97 12.69
CA PRO A 137 8.48 -14.48 14.06
C PRO A 137 7.19 -14.07 14.78
N SER A 138 6.50 -15.04 15.37
CA SER A 138 5.25 -14.80 16.11
C SER A 138 5.46 -13.87 17.33
N GLN A 139 6.70 -13.73 17.80
CA GLN A 139 7.14 -12.81 18.86
C GLN A 139 6.84 -11.33 18.54
N ILE A 140 6.68 -10.95 17.26
CA ILE A 140 6.21 -9.61 16.88
C ILE A 140 4.84 -9.31 17.50
N SER A 141 4.00 -10.33 17.72
CA SER A 141 2.69 -10.18 18.36
C SER A 141 2.75 -9.69 19.82
N GLU A 142 3.91 -9.75 20.47
CA GLU A 142 4.08 -9.23 21.82
C GLU A 142 4.28 -7.72 21.87
N LEU A 143 4.42 -7.07 20.71
CA LEU A 143 4.55 -5.62 20.57
C LEU A 143 3.17 -4.96 20.50
N THR A 144 2.39 -5.11 21.56
CA THR A 144 0.96 -4.76 21.59
C THR A 144 0.64 -3.27 21.40
N GLN A 145 1.64 -2.40 21.41
CA GLN A 145 1.50 -0.97 21.07
C GLN A 145 1.67 -0.66 19.57
N LEU A 146 2.00 -1.67 18.74
CA LEU A 146 2.19 -1.50 17.31
C LEU A 146 0.92 -0.95 16.65
N LYS A 147 1.12 0.11 15.89
CA LYS A 147 0.14 0.76 15.01
C LYS A 147 0.47 0.53 13.54
N THR A 148 1.74 0.36 13.21
CA THR A 148 2.21 0.14 11.85
C THR A 148 3.23 -0.99 11.84
N LEU A 149 2.96 -2.01 11.04
CA LEU A 149 3.87 -3.12 10.75
C LEU A 149 4.00 -3.24 9.24
N LYS A 150 5.16 -2.89 8.70
CA LYS A 150 5.49 -3.01 7.28
C LYS A 150 6.70 -3.91 7.08
N LEU A 151 6.47 -5.07 6.50
CA LEU A 151 7.49 -6.09 6.22
C LEU A 151 7.65 -6.36 4.72
N GLY A 152 6.79 -5.81 3.86
CA GLY A 152 6.86 -5.98 2.41
C GLY A 152 7.55 -4.83 1.68
N PRO A 153 8.24 -5.06 0.54
CA PRO A 153 8.69 -6.35 -0.01
C PRO A 153 9.98 -6.89 0.66
N ASN A 154 10.09 -8.21 0.80
CA ASN A 154 11.25 -8.94 1.35
C ASN A 154 11.28 -10.39 0.80
N SER A 155 12.01 -11.32 1.43
CA SER A 155 12.07 -12.75 1.10
C SER A 155 11.53 -13.64 2.23
N PHE A 156 10.55 -13.17 3.01
CA PHE A 156 9.94 -13.97 4.07
C PHE A 156 9.20 -15.19 3.50
N THR A 157 9.33 -16.33 4.17
CA THR A 157 8.69 -17.61 3.82
C THR A 157 7.80 -18.08 4.98
N GLY A 158 7.23 -19.27 4.88
CA GLY A 158 6.33 -19.82 5.91
C GLY A 158 4.94 -19.21 5.88
N LYS A 159 4.16 -19.44 6.93
CA LYS A 159 2.77 -18.97 7.03
C LYS A 159 2.70 -17.62 7.72
N ILE A 160 1.62 -16.86 7.46
CA ILE A 160 1.28 -15.69 8.28
C ILE A 160 1.00 -16.17 9.72
N PRO A 161 1.70 -15.67 10.76
CA PRO A 161 1.46 -16.09 12.13
C PRO A 161 0.07 -15.64 12.61
N PRO A 162 -0.81 -16.54 13.07
CA PRO A 162 -2.12 -16.17 13.59
C PRO A 162 -2.03 -15.26 14.82
N GLU A 163 -0.91 -15.30 15.56
CA GLU A 163 -0.67 -14.45 16.72
C GLU A 163 -0.64 -12.96 16.36
N LEU A 164 -0.41 -12.58 15.11
CA LEU A 164 -0.48 -11.18 14.68
C LEU A 164 -1.85 -10.54 15.00
N GLY A 165 -2.92 -11.34 15.10
CA GLY A 165 -4.23 -10.88 15.56
C GLY A 165 -4.24 -10.23 16.96
N LYS A 166 -3.22 -10.47 17.80
CA LYS A 166 -3.08 -9.83 19.12
C LYS A 166 -2.76 -8.33 19.04
N LEU A 167 -2.31 -7.83 17.89
CA LEU A 167 -1.91 -6.44 17.68
C LEU A 167 -3.13 -5.52 17.47
N THR A 168 -4.06 -5.49 18.42
CA THR A 168 -5.36 -4.77 18.30
C THR A 168 -5.25 -3.24 18.11
N GLN A 169 -4.05 -2.67 18.26
CA GLN A 169 -3.77 -1.25 17.99
C GLN A 169 -3.34 -0.99 16.54
N LEU A 170 -3.20 -2.03 15.72
CA LEU A 170 -2.66 -1.94 14.36
C LEU A 170 -3.64 -1.24 13.41
N HIS A 171 -3.12 -0.27 12.66
CA HIS A 171 -3.81 0.47 11.62
C HIS A 171 -3.30 0.07 10.22
N THR A 172 -2.03 -0.33 10.13
CA THR A 172 -1.37 -0.72 8.88
C THR A 172 -0.66 -2.06 9.06
N LEU A 173 -1.03 -3.04 8.25
CA LEU A 173 -0.34 -4.31 8.08
C LEU A 173 0.03 -4.49 6.62
N ASP A 174 1.33 -4.50 6.33
CA ASP A 174 1.87 -4.73 4.99
C ASP A 174 2.84 -5.90 5.03
N LEU A 175 2.43 -7.00 4.43
CA LEU A 175 3.19 -8.24 4.25
C LEU A 175 3.41 -8.53 2.76
N SER A 176 3.21 -7.54 1.90
CA SER A 176 3.25 -7.68 0.44
C SER A 176 4.63 -8.12 -0.07
N GLY A 177 4.69 -8.66 -1.29
CA GLY A 177 5.96 -8.91 -1.98
C GLY A 177 6.91 -9.82 -1.20
N ASN A 178 6.42 -10.98 -0.76
CA ASN A 178 7.18 -12.00 -0.04
C ASN A 178 6.89 -13.39 -0.65
N ALA A 179 7.38 -14.46 -0.02
CA ALA A 179 7.11 -15.85 -0.38
C ALA A 179 6.24 -16.55 0.67
N LEU A 180 5.29 -15.83 1.28
CA LEU A 180 4.39 -16.37 2.30
C LEU A 180 3.41 -17.38 1.68
N VAL A 181 3.21 -18.51 2.36
CA VAL A 181 2.38 -19.64 1.90
C VAL A 181 1.22 -19.92 2.85
N GLY A 182 0.28 -20.77 2.41
CA GLY A 182 -0.87 -21.20 3.20
C GLY A 182 -2.05 -20.22 3.15
N THR A 183 -2.97 -20.36 4.10
CA THR A 183 -4.20 -19.57 4.18
C THR A 183 -4.02 -18.31 5.03
N VAL A 184 -4.84 -17.29 4.80
CA VAL A 184 -4.95 -16.13 5.69
C VAL A 184 -5.60 -16.57 7.02
N PRO A 185 -4.95 -16.35 8.18
CA PRO A 185 -5.51 -16.74 9.47
C PRO A 185 -6.71 -15.86 9.84
N SER A 186 -7.81 -16.47 10.29
CA SER A 186 -9.03 -15.75 10.69
C SER A 186 -8.80 -14.81 11.87
N GLN A 187 -7.76 -15.04 12.67
CA GLN A 187 -7.33 -14.19 13.79
C GLN A 187 -6.93 -12.78 13.35
N LEU A 188 -6.61 -12.54 12.07
CA LEU A 188 -6.42 -11.18 11.57
C LEU A 188 -7.70 -10.33 11.66
N GLY A 189 -8.87 -10.97 11.77
CA GLY A 189 -10.14 -10.28 12.05
C GLY A 189 -10.14 -9.55 13.40
N GLU A 190 -9.29 -9.93 14.36
CA GLU A 190 -9.18 -9.25 15.66
C GLU A 190 -8.56 -7.84 15.56
N LEU A 191 -7.98 -7.50 14.40
CA LEU A 191 -7.37 -6.19 14.12
C LEU A 191 -8.43 -5.13 13.79
N THR A 192 -9.39 -4.92 14.69
CA THR A 192 -10.58 -4.06 14.47
C THR A 192 -10.29 -2.60 14.09
N ARG A 193 -9.06 -2.12 14.30
CA ARG A 193 -8.59 -0.77 13.93
C ARG A 193 -7.83 -0.71 12.60
N LEU A 194 -7.67 -1.85 11.93
CA LEU A 194 -6.92 -1.96 10.70
C LEU A 194 -7.61 -1.14 9.60
N GLN A 195 -6.83 -0.28 8.95
CA GLN A 195 -7.25 0.58 7.85
C GLN A 195 -6.62 0.11 6.54
N PHE A 196 -5.38 -0.36 6.59
CA PHE A 196 -4.63 -0.83 5.44
C PHE A 196 -4.16 -2.27 5.67
N LEU A 197 -4.61 -3.18 4.82
CA LEU A 197 -4.15 -4.56 4.75
C LEU A 197 -3.62 -4.86 3.36
N ASP A 198 -2.33 -5.13 3.28
CA ASP A 198 -1.67 -5.54 2.03
C ASP A 198 -0.97 -6.89 2.22
N LEU A 199 -1.47 -7.88 1.49
CA LEU A 199 -0.96 -9.24 1.39
C LEU A 199 -0.59 -9.57 -0.06
N GLY A 200 -0.57 -8.58 -0.96
CA GLY A 200 -0.38 -8.76 -2.38
C GLY A 200 0.97 -9.37 -2.73
N SER A 201 1.07 -10.03 -3.88
CA SER A 201 2.32 -10.62 -4.38
C SER A 201 2.99 -11.59 -3.38
N ASN A 202 2.25 -12.64 -3.04
CA ASN A 202 2.71 -13.75 -2.20
C ASN A 202 2.31 -15.10 -2.84
N LEU A 203 2.48 -16.21 -2.10
CA LEU A 203 2.08 -17.56 -2.49
C LEU A 203 0.90 -18.07 -1.62
N LEU A 204 0.05 -17.14 -1.14
CA LEU A 204 -1.10 -17.47 -0.31
C LEU A 204 -2.17 -18.18 -1.13
N SER A 205 -2.93 -19.06 -0.50
CA SER A 205 -3.91 -19.94 -1.16
C SER A 205 -5.10 -20.26 -0.27
N GLY A 206 -6.08 -20.98 -0.84
CA GLY A 206 -7.33 -21.31 -0.18
C GLY A 206 -8.38 -20.21 -0.36
N SER A 207 -9.52 -20.37 0.29
CA SER A 207 -10.56 -19.34 0.28
C SER A 207 -10.19 -18.18 1.21
N PHE A 208 -10.60 -16.97 0.84
CA PHE A 208 -10.45 -15.83 1.71
C PHE A 208 -11.47 -15.94 2.88
N PRO A 209 -11.04 -15.80 4.14
CA PRO A 209 -11.90 -16.00 5.29
C PRO A 209 -12.95 -14.87 5.40
N ALA A 210 -14.24 -15.21 5.18
CA ALA A 210 -15.36 -14.28 5.25
C ALA A 210 -15.42 -13.51 6.59
N THR A 211 -15.00 -14.14 7.69
CA THR A 211 -14.98 -13.53 9.03
C THR A 211 -14.06 -12.30 9.13
N LEU A 212 -13.10 -12.11 8.22
CA LEU A 212 -12.31 -10.87 8.17
C LEU A 212 -13.17 -9.69 7.72
N PHE A 213 -14.12 -9.90 6.79
CA PHE A 213 -14.97 -8.83 6.31
C PHE A 213 -15.98 -8.37 7.37
N ASP A 214 -16.39 -9.26 8.26
CA ASP A 214 -17.26 -8.92 9.39
C ASP A 214 -16.54 -8.12 10.49
N ASN A 215 -15.25 -8.40 10.71
CA ASN A 215 -14.53 -7.92 11.89
C ASN A 215 -13.58 -6.73 11.61
N LEU A 216 -13.46 -6.28 10.36
CA LEU A 216 -12.58 -5.17 9.97
C LEU A 216 -13.37 -3.93 9.49
N PRO A 217 -14.23 -3.32 10.33
CA PRO A 217 -15.10 -2.21 9.92
C PRO A 217 -14.33 -0.92 9.57
N SER A 218 -13.08 -0.81 10.02
CA SER A 218 -12.21 0.35 9.78
C SER A 218 -11.43 0.28 8.47
N LEU A 219 -11.51 -0.85 7.75
CA LEU A 219 -10.67 -1.10 6.58
C LEU A 219 -11.03 -0.15 5.43
N THR A 220 -10.02 0.54 4.91
CA THR A 220 -10.13 1.46 3.77
C THR A 220 -9.44 0.90 2.52
N SER A 221 -8.36 0.14 2.69
CA SER A 221 -7.63 -0.47 1.58
C SER A 221 -7.36 -1.95 1.84
N LEU A 222 -7.71 -2.78 0.87
CA LEU A 222 -7.43 -4.21 0.85
C LEU A 222 -6.72 -4.58 -0.46
N ASP A 223 -5.47 -5.02 -0.36
CA ASP A 223 -4.74 -5.66 -1.46
C ASP A 223 -4.40 -7.10 -1.11
N ILE A 224 -4.96 -8.03 -1.88
CA ILE A 224 -4.68 -9.48 -1.82
C ILE A 224 -4.34 -10.02 -3.21
N SER A 225 -3.97 -9.13 -4.13
CA SER A 225 -3.71 -9.44 -5.52
C SER A 225 -2.46 -10.30 -5.69
N ASN A 226 -2.32 -10.95 -6.85
CA ASN A 226 -1.13 -11.73 -7.20
C ASN A 226 -0.79 -12.80 -6.15
N ASN A 227 -1.74 -13.71 -5.96
CA ASN A 227 -1.65 -14.86 -5.05
C ASN A 227 -2.33 -16.08 -5.73
N SER A 228 -2.65 -17.12 -4.95
CA SER A 228 -3.38 -18.31 -5.40
C SER A 228 -4.72 -18.50 -4.65
N PHE A 229 -5.37 -17.40 -4.24
CA PHE A 229 -6.70 -17.47 -3.60
C PHE A 229 -7.74 -18.07 -4.54
N SER A 230 -8.64 -18.88 -4.01
CA SER A 230 -9.66 -19.60 -4.78
C SER A 230 -11.02 -19.58 -4.11
N GLY A 231 -12.03 -20.09 -4.81
CA GLY A 231 -13.43 -20.03 -4.36
C GLY A 231 -14.10 -18.71 -4.72
N GLU A 232 -15.32 -18.53 -4.23
CA GLU A 232 -16.12 -17.33 -4.50
C GLU A 232 -15.71 -16.17 -3.60
N ILE A 233 -16.05 -14.95 -4.02
CA ILE A 233 -15.93 -13.76 -3.17
C ILE A 233 -17.09 -13.80 -2.16
N PRO A 234 -16.82 -13.85 -0.84
CA PRO A 234 -17.86 -13.88 0.17
C PRO A 234 -18.78 -12.64 0.11
N PRO A 235 -20.12 -12.79 0.18
CA PRO A 235 -21.07 -11.67 0.25
C PRO A 235 -20.79 -10.68 1.41
N GLU A 236 -20.17 -11.15 2.48
CA GLU A 236 -19.73 -10.36 3.62
C GLU A 236 -18.78 -9.23 3.23
N ILE A 237 -18.19 -9.24 2.02
CA ILE A 237 -17.42 -8.10 1.49
C ILE A 237 -18.21 -6.79 1.61
N GLY A 238 -19.55 -6.84 1.47
CA GLY A 238 -20.43 -5.70 1.63
C GLY A 238 -20.41 -5.06 3.03
N ASN A 239 -19.84 -5.71 4.05
CA ASN A 239 -19.69 -5.18 5.41
C ASN A 239 -18.56 -4.16 5.55
N LEU A 240 -17.62 -4.12 4.60
CA LEU A 240 -16.49 -3.17 4.59
C LEU A 240 -16.92 -1.76 4.11
N LYS A 241 -17.84 -1.11 4.82
CA LYS A 241 -18.46 0.18 4.38
C LYS A 241 -17.47 1.33 4.17
N ASN A 242 -16.26 1.23 4.75
CA ASN A 242 -15.21 2.23 4.64
C ASN A 242 -14.21 1.98 3.50
N LEU A 243 -14.35 0.86 2.78
CA LEU A 243 -13.41 0.46 1.73
C LEU A 243 -13.44 1.43 0.55
N THR A 244 -12.29 1.97 0.20
CA THR A 244 -12.03 2.82 -0.97
C THR A 244 -11.29 2.05 -2.06
N ASP A 245 -10.44 1.10 -1.66
CA ASP A 245 -9.53 0.40 -2.56
C ASP A 245 -9.62 -1.12 -2.37
N LEU A 246 -9.94 -1.83 -3.45
CA LEU A 246 -10.03 -3.29 -3.49
C LEU A 246 -9.23 -3.86 -4.67
N TYR A 247 -8.13 -4.54 -4.35
CA TYR A 247 -7.27 -5.23 -5.31
C TYR A 247 -7.28 -6.74 -5.01
N ILE A 248 -7.94 -7.52 -5.87
CA ILE A 248 -8.05 -8.99 -5.71
C ILE A 248 -7.59 -9.76 -6.95
N GLY A 249 -7.15 -9.05 -7.99
CA GLY A 249 -6.76 -9.64 -9.27
C GLY A 249 -5.56 -10.58 -9.20
N ILE A 250 -5.31 -11.30 -10.30
CA ILE A 250 -4.23 -12.29 -10.42
C ILE A 250 -4.36 -13.33 -9.29
N ASN A 251 -5.52 -13.98 -9.26
CA ASN A 251 -5.89 -15.03 -8.32
C ASN A 251 -6.78 -16.06 -9.05
N SER A 252 -7.22 -17.09 -8.34
CA SER A 252 -8.16 -18.10 -8.84
C SER A 252 -9.59 -17.91 -8.29
N PHE A 253 -9.97 -16.68 -7.91
CA PHE A 253 -11.35 -16.37 -7.50
C PHE A 253 -12.33 -16.74 -8.61
N SER A 254 -13.42 -17.42 -8.28
CA SER A 254 -14.41 -17.94 -9.22
C SER A 254 -15.84 -17.55 -8.82
N GLY A 255 -16.84 -18.02 -9.57
CA GLY A 255 -18.24 -17.69 -9.33
C GLY A 255 -18.58 -16.25 -9.72
N HIS A 256 -19.71 -15.75 -9.22
CA HIS A 256 -20.22 -14.42 -9.55
C HIS A 256 -19.70 -13.34 -8.59
N LEU A 257 -19.73 -12.08 -9.03
CA LEU A 257 -19.62 -10.96 -8.09
C LEU A 257 -20.88 -10.94 -7.20
N PRO A 258 -20.75 -10.95 -5.86
CA PRO A 258 -21.91 -10.88 -4.98
C PRO A 258 -22.61 -9.51 -5.12
N PRO A 259 -23.95 -9.43 -5.14
CA PRO A 259 -24.70 -8.17 -5.16
C PRO A 259 -24.32 -7.20 -4.04
N GLU A 260 -23.89 -7.73 -2.89
CA GLU A 260 -23.42 -7.01 -1.72
C GLU A 260 -22.22 -6.10 -1.99
N ILE A 261 -21.48 -6.33 -3.09
CA ILE A 261 -20.44 -5.40 -3.54
C ILE A 261 -21.01 -3.99 -3.71
N GLY A 262 -22.27 -3.86 -4.14
CA GLY A 262 -22.96 -2.59 -4.30
C GLY A 262 -23.19 -1.83 -2.99
N TYR A 263 -22.92 -2.43 -1.83
CA TYR A 263 -23.01 -1.77 -0.53
C TYR A 263 -21.75 -0.97 -0.17
N LEU A 264 -20.67 -1.10 -0.94
CA LEU A 264 -19.41 -0.38 -0.73
C LEU A 264 -19.48 1.05 -1.27
N SER A 265 -20.31 1.90 -0.65
CA SER A 265 -20.62 3.24 -1.15
C SER A 265 -19.40 4.18 -1.27
N ARG A 266 -18.30 3.87 -0.59
CA ARG A 266 -17.02 4.60 -0.64
C ARG A 266 -16.00 4.02 -1.62
N LEU A 267 -16.30 2.88 -2.28
CA LEU A 267 -15.34 2.23 -3.16
C LEU A 267 -15.04 3.12 -4.37
N GLU A 268 -13.75 3.44 -4.55
CA GLU A 268 -13.24 4.26 -5.64
C GLU A 268 -12.52 3.40 -6.69
N ASN A 269 -11.77 2.40 -6.23
CA ASN A 269 -10.93 1.56 -7.07
C ASN A 269 -11.27 0.09 -6.85
N PHE A 270 -11.75 -0.59 -7.90
CA PHE A 270 -11.97 -2.03 -7.90
C PHE A 270 -11.19 -2.69 -9.03
N PHE A 271 -10.14 -3.43 -8.66
CA PHE A 271 -9.28 -4.16 -9.58
C PHE A 271 -9.34 -5.66 -9.29
N SER A 272 -9.95 -6.41 -10.20
CA SER A 272 -9.97 -7.86 -10.20
C SER A 272 -9.57 -8.47 -11.55
N PRO A 273 -8.50 -7.99 -12.23
CA PRO A 273 -8.10 -8.58 -13.49
C PRO A 273 -7.59 -10.02 -13.31
N SER A 274 -7.71 -10.86 -14.33
CA SER A 274 -7.07 -12.18 -14.39
C SER A 274 -7.48 -13.11 -13.22
N CYS A 275 -8.79 -13.22 -13.00
CA CYS A 275 -9.40 -14.23 -12.13
C CYS A 275 -10.26 -15.19 -12.98
N SER A 276 -11.11 -15.99 -12.33
CA SER A 276 -12.09 -16.88 -12.97
C SER A 276 -13.54 -16.42 -12.69
N ILE A 277 -13.76 -15.12 -12.51
CA ILE A 277 -15.07 -14.55 -12.17
C ILE A 277 -15.98 -14.65 -13.40
N THR A 278 -17.18 -15.18 -13.20
CA THR A 278 -18.23 -15.31 -14.21
C THR A 278 -19.34 -14.29 -13.99
N GLY A 279 -20.07 -13.97 -15.04
CA GLY A 279 -21.19 -13.02 -14.98
C GLY A 279 -22.56 -13.71 -14.83
N PRO A 280 -23.64 -12.91 -14.84
CA PRO A 280 -23.65 -11.47 -15.14
C PRO A 280 -23.09 -10.59 -14.02
N LEU A 281 -22.72 -9.35 -14.35
CA LEU A 281 -22.45 -8.33 -13.34
C LEU A 281 -23.76 -7.98 -12.59
N PRO A 282 -23.76 -7.88 -11.25
CA PRO A 282 -24.96 -7.55 -10.49
C PRO A 282 -25.42 -6.11 -10.78
N GLU A 283 -26.73 -5.87 -10.80
CA GLU A 283 -27.31 -4.53 -11.04
C GLU A 283 -26.94 -3.54 -9.92
N GLU A 284 -26.67 -4.07 -8.73
CA GLU A 284 -26.21 -3.36 -7.54
C GLU A 284 -24.85 -2.71 -7.73
N ILE A 285 -24.04 -3.12 -8.73
CA ILE A 285 -22.79 -2.44 -9.07
C ILE A 285 -23.03 -0.94 -9.33
N SER A 286 -24.23 -0.59 -9.82
CA SER A 286 -24.64 0.78 -10.09
C SER A 286 -24.86 1.65 -8.83
N ASN A 287 -24.84 1.04 -7.64
CA ASN A 287 -24.89 1.74 -6.35
C ASN A 287 -23.53 2.28 -5.90
N LEU A 288 -22.43 1.88 -6.55
CA LEU A 288 -21.07 2.32 -6.25
C LEU A 288 -20.81 3.75 -6.76
N LYS A 289 -21.48 4.75 -6.16
CA LYS A 289 -21.46 6.14 -6.65
C LYS A 289 -20.08 6.80 -6.62
N SER A 290 -19.18 6.32 -5.76
CA SER A 290 -17.80 6.81 -5.66
C SER A 290 -16.84 6.14 -6.67
N LEU A 291 -17.29 5.08 -7.36
CA LEU A 291 -16.41 4.27 -8.19
C LEU A 291 -15.83 5.09 -9.35
N SER A 292 -14.51 5.14 -9.38
CA SER A 292 -13.70 5.87 -10.35
C SER A 292 -13.00 4.92 -11.32
N LYS A 293 -12.52 3.76 -10.83
CA LYS A 293 -11.81 2.78 -11.65
C LYS A 293 -12.40 1.39 -11.43
N LEU A 294 -12.79 0.75 -12.53
CA LEU A 294 -13.24 -0.64 -12.56
C LEU A 294 -12.43 -1.42 -13.59
N ASP A 295 -11.68 -2.42 -13.12
CA ASP A 295 -10.96 -3.37 -13.97
C ASP A 295 -11.40 -4.80 -13.64
N LEU A 296 -12.12 -5.42 -14.57
CA LEU A 296 -12.52 -6.84 -14.55
C LEU A 296 -11.97 -7.59 -15.76
N SER A 297 -10.89 -7.07 -16.37
CA SER A 297 -10.30 -7.67 -17.56
C SER A 297 -9.82 -9.11 -17.30
N ASN A 298 -9.75 -9.92 -18.35
CA ASN A 298 -9.31 -11.31 -18.26
C ASN A 298 -10.13 -12.16 -17.27
N ASN A 299 -11.46 -11.99 -17.28
CA ASN A 299 -12.40 -12.82 -16.52
C ASN A 299 -13.50 -13.37 -17.44
N PRO A 300 -13.92 -14.63 -17.33
CA PRO A 300 -14.94 -15.22 -18.18
C PRO A 300 -16.38 -14.74 -17.83
N LEU A 301 -16.65 -13.43 -17.92
CA LEU A 301 -17.92 -12.83 -17.52
C LEU A 301 -19.10 -13.37 -18.34
N LYS A 302 -18.91 -13.66 -19.63
CA LYS A 302 -19.91 -14.31 -20.50
C LYS A 302 -21.29 -13.63 -20.49
N CYS A 303 -21.31 -12.31 -20.35
CA CYS A 303 -22.52 -11.51 -20.23
C CYS A 303 -22.49 -10.29 -21.14
N SER A 304 -23.61 -9.59 -21.24
CA SER A 304 -23.63 -8.25 -21.82
C SER A 304 -23.23 -7.21 -20.77
N ILE A 305 -22.83 -6.02 -21.23
CA ILE A 305 -22.58 -4.88 -20.34
C ILE A 305 -23.95 -4.35 -19.86
N PRO A 306 -24.25 -4.35 -18.56
CA PRO A 306 -25.55 -3.90 -18.06
C PRO A 306 -25.72 -2.40 -18.26
N LYS A 307 -26.94 -1.98 -18.63
CA LYS A 307 -27.29 -0.56 -18.83
C LYS A 307 -27.10 0.29 -17.58
N SER A 308 -27.22 -0.32 -16.40
CA SER A 308 -27.05 0.34 -15.11
C SER A 308 -25.63 0.86 -14.87
N ILE A 309 -24.63 0.41 -15.64
CA ILE A 309 -23.27 0.98 -15.62
C ILE A 309 -23.28 2.49 -15.89
N GLY A 310 -24.24 2.98 -16.70
CA GLY A 310 -24.43 4.40 -16.98
C GLY A 310 -24.78 5.26 -15.76
N LYS A 311 -25.12 4.65 -14.62
CA LYS A 311 -25.37 5.36 -13.35
C LYS A 311 -24.09 5.68 -12.56
N LEU A 312 -22.93 5.20 -13.02
CA LEU A 312 -21.63 5.42 -12.38
C LEU A 312 -20.98 6.70 -12.89
N GLN A 313 -21.48 7.85 -12.44
CA GLN A 313 -21.10 9.16 -12.97
C GLN A 313 -19.64 9.55 -12.65
N ASN A 314 -19.03 8.98 -11.61
CA ASN A 314 -17.63 9.19 -11.26
C ASN A 314 -16.65 8.30 -12.03
N LEU A 315 -17.15 7.34 -12.81
CA LEU A 315 -16.33 6.35 -13.49
C LEU A 315 -15.43 7.05 -14.52
N SER A 316 -14.12 6.90 -14.33
CA SER A 316 -13.05 7.46 -15.16
C SER A 316 -12.36 6.37 -16.00
N ILE A 317 -12.26 5.15 -15.46
CA ILE A 317 -11.67 3.99 -16.13
C ILE A 317 -12.62 2.80 -16.06
N LEU A 318 -12.95 2.24 -17.22
CA LEU A 318 -13.63 0.97 -17.36
C LEU A 318 -12.81 0.03 -18.24
N ASN A 319 -12.25 -1.02 -17.63
CA ASN A 319 -11.49 -2.05 -18.34
C ASN A 319 -12.19 -3.41 -18.23
N LEU A 320 -12.65 -3.92 -19.38
CA LEU A 320 -13.31 -5.21 -19.56
C LEU A 320 -12.68 -5.97 -20.74
N VAL A 321 -11.37 -5.80 -20.96
CA VAL A 321 -10.64 -6.49 -22.02
C VAL A 321 -10.62 -7.99 -21.74
N TYR A 322 -10.81 -8.81 -22.79
CA TYR A 322 -10.75 -10.27 -22.67
C TYR A 322 -11.72 -10.82 -21.61
N SER A 323 -12.97 -10.34 -21.63
CA SER A 323 -13.96 -10.67 -20.60
C SER A 323 -15.12 -11.55 -21.10
N GLU A 324 -14.99 -12.12 -22.31
CA GLU A 324 -16.02 -12.91 -22.98
C GLU A 324 -17.39 -12.17 -23.09
N LEU A 325 -17.36 -10.84 -23.21
CA LEU A 325 -18.58 -10.03 -23.29
C LEU A 325 -19.32 -10.26 -24.61
N ASN A 326 -20.65 -10.19 -24.57
CA ASN A 326 -21.55 -10.27 -25.72
C ASN A 326 -22.55 -9.11 -25.77
N GLY A 327 -23.49 -9.15 -26.72
CA GLY A 327 -24.48 -8.07 -26.89
C GLY A 327 -23.87 -6.82 -27.52
N SER A 328 -24.48 -5.66 -27.29
CA SER A 328 -24.01 -4.37 -27.81
C SER A 328 -23.41 -3.50 -26.70
N ILE A 329 -22.61 -2.50 -27.09
CA ILE A 329 -22.19 -1.44 -26.16
C ILE A 329 -23.44 -0.63 -25.80
N PRO A 330 -23.82 -0.51 -24.50
CA PRO A 330 -25.02 0.23 -24.10
C PRO A 330 -24.85 1.74 -24.29
N ALA A 331 -25.85 2.40 -24.85
CA ALA A 331 -25.90 3.86 -25.01
C ALA A 331 -25.78 4.60 -23.67
N GLU A 332 -26.26 3.97 -22.60
CA GLU A 332 -26.23 4.51 -21.24
C GLU A 332 -24.80 4.77 -20.73
N LEU A 333 -23.76 4.16 -21.30
CA LEU A 333 -22.36 4.52 -21.01
C LEU A 333 -22.05 5.99 -21.32
N GLY A 334 -22.78 6.61 -22.26
CA GLY A 334 -22.66 8.04 -22.55
C GLY A 334 -23.03 8.95 -21.37
N ASN A 335 -23.66 8.41 -20.32
CA ASN A 335 -23.95 9.13 -19.08
C ASN A 335 -22.76 9.22 -18.11
N CYS A 336 -21.72 8.40 -18.29
CA CYS A 336 -20.51 8.42 -17.47
C CYS A 336 -19.59 9.56 -17.91
N LYS A 337 -19.98 10.81 -17.63
CA LYS A 337 -19.32 12.02 -18.17
C LYS A 337 -17.86 12.21 -17.76
N ASN A 338 -17.38 11.47 -16.75
CA ASN A 338 -15.97 11.47 -16.33
C ASN A 338 -15.13 10.39 -17.01
N LEU A 339 -15.72 9.54 -17.86
CA LEU A 339 -15.05 8.39 -18.46
C LEU A 339 -13.97 8.86 -19.45
N LYS A 340 -12.72 8.54 -19.13
CA LYS A 340 -11.52 8.88 -19.92
C LYS A 340 -10.90 7.66 -20.61
N THR A 341 -11.06 6.49 -20.01
CA THR A 341 -10.50 5.25 -20.53
C THR A 341 -11.59 4.19 -20.59
N LEU A 342 -11.90 3.73 -21.79
CA LEU A 342 -12.86 2.66 -22.05
C LEU A 342 -12.16 1.55 -22.85
N MET A 343 -11.94 0.40 -22.22
CA MET A 343 -11.22 -0.72 -22.82
C MET A 343 -12.13 -1.96 -22.88
N LEU A 344 -12.51 -2.33 -24.10
CA LEU A 344 -13.48 -3.38 -24.43
C LEU A 344 -12.94 -4.37 -25.47
N SER A 345 -11.66 -4.29 -25.81
CA SER A 345 -11.02 -5.14 -26.81
C SER A 345 -11.09 -6.63 -26.46
N PHE A 346 -10.99 -7.48 -27.48
CA PHE A 346 -10.95 -8.95 -27.33
C PHE A 346 -12.21 -9.52 -26.68
N ASN A 347 -13.38 -9.15 -27.18
CA ASN A 347 -14.68 -9.65 -26.73
C ASN A 347 -15.52 -10.12 -27.94
N SER A 348 -16.80 -10.42 -27.71
CA SER A 348 -17.79 -10.73 -28.74
C SER A 348 -18.88 -9.66 -28.84
N LEU A 349 -18.53 -8.39 -28.58
CA LEU A 349 -19.47 -7.26 -28.69
C LEU A 349 -19.88 -7.04 -30.14
N SER A 350 -21.15 -6.69 -30.35
CA SER A 350 -21.81 -6.59 -31.66
C SER A 350 -22.61 -5.28 -31.78
N GLY A 351 -23.19 -5.03 -32.96
CA GLY A 351 -23.90 -3.79 -33.25
C GLY A 351 -22.99 -2.61 -33.55
N SER A 352 -23.57 -1.40 -33.63
CA SER A 352 -22.85 -0.16 -33.91
C SER A 352 -22.36 0.54 -32.63
N LEU A 353 -21.41 1.46 -32.79
CA LEU A 353 -21.05 2.39 -31.72
C LEU A 353 -22.21 3.35 -31.42
N PRO A 354 -22.69 3.47 -30.17
CA PRO A 354 -23.77 4.40 -29.79
C PRO A 354 -23.37 5.88 -29.96
N GLU A 355 -24.31 6.72 -30.40
CA GLU A 355 -24.09 8.17 -30.60
C GLU A 355 -23.76 8.88 -29.27
N GLU A 356 -24.29 8.37 -28.16
CA GLU A 356 -24.15 8.91 -26.83
C GLU A 356 -22.69 8.90 -26.34
N LEU A 357 -21.84 8.06 -26.92
CA LEU A 357 -20.39 8.05 -26.63
C LEU A 357 -19.67 9.30 -27.16
N SER A 358 -20.26 10.02 -28.11
CA SER A 358 -19.67 11.22 -28.72
C SER A 358 -19.41 12.35 -27.72
N GLU A 359 -20.16 12.36 -26.61
CA GLU A 359 -20.10 13.39 -25.57
C GLU A 359 -19.10 13.04 -24.45
N LEU A 360 -18.41 11.91 -24.55
CA LEU A 360 -17.44 11.48 -23.53
C LEU A 360 -16.05 12.08 -23.77
N PRO A 361 -15.33 12.50 -22.71
CA PRO A 361 -13.97 13.03 -22.81
C PRO A 361 -12.91 11.91 -22.87
N LEU A 362 -13.05 10.96 -23.81
CA LEU A 362 -12.14 9.82 -23.91
C LEU A 362 -10.74 10.25 -24.35
N LEU A 363 -9.74 9.78 -23.59
CA LEU A 363 -8.32 9.79 -23.95
C LEU A 363 -7.91 8.46 -24.59
N THR A 364 -8.53 7.36 -24.14
CA THR A 364 -8.29 6.01 -24.65
C THR A 364 -9.60 5.29 -24.89
N PHE A 365 -9.80 4.80 -26.11
CA PHE A 365 -10.87 3.86 -26.44
C PHE A 365 -10.32 2.66 -27.20
N SER A 366 -10.54 1.47 -26.65
CA SER A 366 -10.18 0.22 -27.32
C SER A 366 -11.40 -0.70 -27.40
N ALA A 367 -11.67 -1.19 -28.61
CA ALA A 367 -12.72 -2.17 -28.90
C ALA A 367 -12.30 -3.08 -30.07
N GLU A 368 -11.00 -3.27 -30.28
CA GLU A 368 -10.48 -4.14 -31.33
C GLU A 368 -10.84 -5.61 -31.08
N LYS A 369 -10.87 -6.42 -32.14
CA LYS A 369 -11.20 -7.85 -32.08
C LYS A 369 -12.54 -8.09 -31.36
N ASN A 370 -13.58 -7.53 -31.95
CA ASN A 370 -14.99 -7.72 -31.60
C ASN A 370 -15.79 -8.05 -32.87
N GLN A 371 -17.12 -8.05 -32.78
CA GLN A 371 -18.07 -8.23 -33.87
C GLN A 371 -18.84 -6.93 -34.16
N LEU A 372 -18.27 -5.77 -33.81
CA LEU A 372 -18.90 -4.46 -34.03
C LEU A 372 -19.04 -4.19 -35.53
N SER A 373 -20.12 -3.54 -35.93
CA SER A 373 -20.46 -3.33 -37.34
C SER A 373 -21.18 -2.00 -37.57
N GLY A 374 -21.58 -1.74 -38.81
CA GLY A 374 -22.18 -0.47 -39.20
C GLY A 374 -21.15 0.58 -39.63
N PRO A 375 -21.58 1.82 -39.91
CA PRO A 375 -20.68 2.89 -40.30
C PRO A 375 -19.80 3.32 -39.12
N LEU A 376 -18.53 3.64 -39.38
CA LEU A 376 -17.75 4.41 -38.40
C LEU A 376 -18.42 5.77 -38.18
N PRO A 377 -18.74 6.15 -36.94
CA PRO A 377 -19.44 7.39 -36.69
C PRO A 377 -18.56 8.61 -36.98
N SER A 378 -19.16 9.65 -37.58
CA SER A 378 -18.46 10.89 -37.91
C SER A 378 -18.00 11.67 -36.67
N TRP A 379 -18.65 11.44 -35.52
CA TRP A 379 -18.29 12.06 -34.26
C TRP A 379 -17.00 11.50 -33.64
N LEU A 380 -16.41 10.41 -34.14
CA LEU A 380 -15.09 9.97 -33.68
C LEU A 380 -14.03 11.09 -33.81
N GLY A 381 -14.20 11.99 -34.78
CA GLY A 381 -13.35 13.17 -34.92
C GLY A 381 -13.59 14.28 -33.89
N ARG A 382 -14.64 14.19 -33.06
CA ARG A 382 -14.92 15.16 -31.97
C ARG A 382 -14.10 14.89 -30.72
N TRP A 383 -13.57 13.67 -30.54
CA TRP A 383 -12.65 13.34 -29.45
C TRP A 383 -11.28 13.97 -29.68
N ASN A 384 -11.19 15.26 -29.37
CA ASN A 384 -10.04 16.12 -29.64
C ASN A 384 -8.82 15.85 -28.72
N GLN A 385 -9.03 15.22 -27.58
CA GLN A 385 -7.98 14.84 -26.61
C GLN A 385 -7.59 13.36 -26.71
N MET A 386 -8.05 12.65 -27.74
CA MET A 386 -7.79 11.22 -27.89
C MET A 386 -6.30 10.94 -28.11
N GLU A 387 -5.71 10.11 -27.26
CA GLU A 387 -4.33 9.64 -27.34
C GLU A 387 -4.25 8.25 -28.00
N SER A 388 -5.26 7.40 -27.78
CA SER A 388 -5.28 6.02 -28.27
C SER A 388 -6.68 5.58 -28.73
N LEU A 389 -6.79 5.14 -29.98
CA LEU A 389 -8.03 4.60 -30.57
C LEU A 389 -7.75 3.28 -31.28
N LEU A 390 -8.27 2.17 -30.73
CA LEU A 390 -8.06 0.82 -31.26
C LEU A 390 -9.40 0.19 -31.65
N LEU A 391 -9.69 0.14 -32.95
CA LEU A 391 -10.96 -0.40 -33.51
C LEU A 391 -10.76 -1.51 -34.55
N SER A 392 -9.52 -1.97 -34.74
CA SER A 392 -9.17 -2.97 -35.75
C SER A 392 -9.93 -4.29 -35.54
N SER A 393 -9.97 -5.14 -36.57
CA SER A 393 -10.57 -6.48 -36.48
C SER A 393 -12.04 -6.46 -36.01
N ASN A 394 -12.85 -5.64 -36.68
CA ASN A 394 -14.30 -5.52 -36.54
C ASN A 394 -14.95 -5.47 -37.95
N GLY A 395 -16.28 -5.49 -38.03
CA GLY A 395 -17.07 -5.42 -39.26
C GLY A 395 -17.52 -4.01 -39.68
N PHE A 396 -16.79 -2.96 -39.29
CA PHE A 396 -17.13 -1.58 -39.66
C PHE A 396 -17.05 -1.35 -41.18
N ARG A 397 -17.96 -0.50 -41.70
CA ARG A 397 -18.05 -0.16 -43.13
C ARG A 397 -17.89 1.35 -43.35
N GLY A 398 -17.51 1.74 -44.57
CA GLY A 398 -17.34 3.14 -44.98
C GLY A 398 -15.87 3.59 -45.04
N LYS A 399 -15.59 4.69 -45.76
CA LYS A 399 -14.26 5.30 -45.89
C LYS A 399 -14.20 6.58 -45.05
N TYR A 400 -13.23 6.71 -44.16
CA TYR A 400 -12.98 7.97 -43.44
C TYR A 400 -11.49 8.33 -43.43
N ARG A 401 -11.21 9.63 -43.54
CA ARG A 401 -9.91 10.23 -43.23
C ARG A 401 -9.92 10.65 -41.77
N LEU A 402 -9.45 9.79 -40.87
CA LEU A 402 -9.17 10.21 -39.50
C LEU A 402 -7.96 11.15 -39.53
N LYS A 403 -8.07 12.32 -38.89
CA LYS A 403 -6.94 13.23 -38.62
C LYS A 403 -6.16 12.82 -37.34
N LEU A 404 -6.21 11.55 -36.97
CA LEU A 404 -5.56 11.02 -35.78
C LEU A 404 -4.25 10.35 -36.17
N GLY A 405 -3.17 10.73 -35.49
CA GLY A 405 -1.86 10.11 -35.64
C GLY A 405 -1.94 8.62 -35.32
N ILE A 406 -1.51 7.81 -36.29
CA ILE A 406 -1.24 6.37 -36.20
C ILE A 406 -2.43 5.54 -35.69
N VAL A 407 -3.38 5.26 -36.59
CA VAL A 407 -4.14 4.01 -36.56
C VAL A 407 -3.20 2.91 -37.06
N ARG A 408 -2.76 1.99 -36.20
CA ARG A 408 -2.12 0.75 -36.69
C ARG A 408 -3.24 -0.18 -37.15
N HIS A 409 -3.24 -0.48 -38.44
CA HIS A 409 -4.16 -1.42 -39.08
C HIS A 409 -3.92 -2.85 -38.64
#